data_AF-A0AAX4L6E1-F1
#
_entry.id   AF-A0AAX4L6E1-F1
#
_cell.length_a   1.000
_cell.length_b   1.000
_cell.length_c   1.000
_cell.angle_alpha   90.00
_cell.angle_beta   90.00
_cell.angle_gamma   90.00
#
_symmetry.space_group_name_H-M   'P 1'
#
loop_
_entity.id
_entity.type
_entity.pdbx_description
1 polymer ?
#
loop_
_entity_poly.entity_id
_entity_poly.type
_entity_poly.pdbx_seq_one_letter_code
_entity_poly.pdbx_strand_id
1 'polypeptide(L)'
;MLNYAIRTINSEVEFMNIILTDGSYIILEGDERKVSIPFPKGIATVHTHPGICLFSYKDLETADSLFSSGYIVVSVMNNDCVSSLYRCGVYTFEDKSVLKNTVNKVRKAKTVEELLNIYKNLIFPNYLKFITYSI
;
A
#
# COMPACT_ATOMS: atom_id res chain seq x y z
N MET A 1 -11.44 -8.87 4.07
CA MET A 1 -10.28 -8.99 3.17
C MET A 1 -9.52 -10.32 3.27
N LEU A 2 -9.42 -10.96 4.45
CA LEU A 2 -8.75 -12.28 4.62
C LEU A 2 -9.14 -13.34 3.57
N ASN A 3 -10.43 -13.55 3.31
CA ASN A 3 -10.87 -14.51 2.28
C ASN A 3 -10.36 -14.16 0.87
N TYR A 4 -10.24 -12.86 0.56
CA TYR A 4 -9.69 -12.40 -0.72
C TYR A 4 -8.18 -12.58 -0.77
N ALA A 5 -7.46 -12.41 0.34
CA ALA A 5 -6.02 -12.67 0.41
C ALA A 5 -5.71 -14.16 0.16
N ILE A 6 -6.51 -15.06 0.73
CA ILE A 6 -6.43 -16.51 0.44
C ILE A 6 -6.68 -16.78 -1.04
N ARG A 7 -7.69 -16.14 -1.65
CA ARG A 7 -7.94 -16.25 -3.09
C ARG A 7 -6.75 -15.77 -3.91
N THR A 8 -6.15 -14.63 -3.57
CA THR A 8 -4.97 -14.08 -4.25
C THR A 8 -3.78 -15.04 -4.23
N ILE A 9 -3.52 -15.73 -3.13
CA ILE A 9 -2.45 -16.72 -3.05
C ILE A 9 -2.72 -17.91 -3.98
N ASN A 10 -3.98 -18.33 -4.09
CA ASN A 10 -4.36 -19.49 -4.89
C ASN A 10 -4.47 -19.19 -6.39
N SER A 11 -4.73 -17.94 -6.78
CA SER A 11 -5.01 -17.58 -8.17
C SER A 11 -4.12 -16.50 -8.76
N GLU A 12 -3.20 -15.91 -7.99
CA GLU A 12 -2.42 -14.71 -8.34
C GLU A 12 -3.27 -13.46 -8.69
N VAL A 13 -4.58 -13.49 -8.41
CA VAL A 13 -5.50 -12.37 -8.67
C VAL A 13 -5.58 -11.47 -7.44
N GLU A 14 -5.16 -10.21 -7.59
CA GLU A 14 -5.20 -9.22 -6.50
C GLU A 14 -6.59 -8.60 -6.37
N PHE A 15 -6.97 -8.28 -5.13
CA PHE A 15 -8.22 -7.62 -4.79
C PHE A 15 -7.92 -6.34 -4.03
N MET A 16 -8.65 -5.28 -4.35
CA MET A 16 -8.53 -3.99 -3.69
C MET A 16 -9.84 -3.61 -3.03
N ASN A 17 -9.80 -3.30 -1.74
CA ASN A 17 -10.90 -2.70 -1.02
C ASN A 17 -10.64 -1.20 -0.83
N ILE A 18 -11.65 -0.39 -1.16
CA ILE A 18 -11.62 1.06 -0.97
C ILE A 18 -12.79 1.45 -0.08
N ILE A 19 -12.51 2.18 1.00
CA ILE A 19 -13.51 2.81 1.86
C ILE A 19 -13.82 4.19 1.30
N LEU A 20 -15.09 4.42 0.96
CA LEU A 20 -15.59 5.67 0.38
C LEU A 20 -15.87 6.72 1.46
N THR A 21 -16.06 7.96 1.05
CA THR A 21 -16.27 9.09 1.98
C THR A 21 -17.57 9.01 2.78
N ASP A 22 -18.56 8.25 2.30
CA ASP A 22 -19.83 8.01 2.99
C ASP A 22 -19.78 6.79 3.95
N GLY A 23 -18.62 6.15 4.08
CA GLY A 23 -18.42 4.95 4.90
C GLY A 23 -18.80 3.64 4.22
N SER A 24 -19.35 3.68 3.00
CA SER A 24 -19.50 2.48 2.19
C SER A 24 -18.14 1.98 1.68
N TYR A 25 -18.10 0.76 1.13
CA TYR A 25 -16.88 0.23 0.55
C TYR A 25 -17.14 -0.49 -0.77
N ILE A 26 -16.11 -0.51 -1.61
CA ILE A 26 -16.09 -1.30 -2.83
C ILE A 26 -14.96 -2.32 -2.76
N ILE A 27 -15.14 -3.45 -3.44
CA ILE A 27 -14.08 -4.44 -3.67
C ILE A 27 -13.92 -4.58 -5.18
N LEU A 28 -12.70 -4.37 -5.63
CA LEU A 28 -12.31 -4.41 -7.03
C LEU A 28 -11.38 -5.60 -7.21
N GLU A 29 -11.63 -6.36 -8.27
CA GLU A 29 -10.76 -7.47 -8.70
C GLU A 29 -9.80 -6.91 -9.76
N GLY A 30 -8.51 -7.15 -9.56
CA GLY A 30 -7.49 -6.77 -10.53
C GLY A 30 -7.44 -7.73 -11.71
N ASP A 31 -6.96 -7.27 -12.86
CA ASP A 31 -6.56 -8.18 -13.95
C ASP A 31 -5.27 -8.90 -13.55
N GLU A 32 -5.01 -10.08 -14.13
CA GLU A 32 -3.72 -10.78 -14.00
C GLU A 32 -2.56 -9.79 -14.25
N ARG A 33 -1.86 -9.42 -13.18
CA ARG A 33 -0.63 -8.59 -13.17
C ARG A 33 -0.79 -7.11 -13.56
N LYS A 34 -2.01 -6.55 -13.59
CA LYS A 34 -2.20 -5.10 -13.77
C LYS A 34 -3.51 -4.58 -13.19
N VAL A 35 -3.41 -3.52 -12.40
CA VAL A 35 -4.57 -2.75 -11.93
C VAL A 35 -4.36 -1.29 -12.32
N SER A 36 -5.13 -0.81 -13.29
CA SER A 36 -5.23 0.62 -13.64
C SER A 36 -6.61 1.12 -13.26
N ILE A 37 -6.84 1.30 -11.97
CA ILE A 37 -8.13 1.77 -11.45
C ILE A 37 -8.10 3.30 -11.33
N PRO A 38 -9.06 4.03 -11.90
CA PRO A 38 -9.31 5.41 -11.49
C PRO A 38 -9.81 5.37 -10.05
N PHE A 39 -8.97 5.81 -9.10
CA PHE A 39 -9.33 5.79 -7.69
C PHE A 39 -10.52 6.73 -7.43
N PRO A 40 -11.64 6.23 -6.88
CA PRO A 40 -12.75 7.08 -6.49
C PRO A 40 -12.33 8.00 -5.34
N LYS A 41 -13.19 8.97 -4.98
CA LYS A 41 -13.00 9.72 -3.74
C LYS A 41 -13.19 8.77 -2.55
N GLY A 42 -12.10 8.42 -1.88
CA GLY A 42 -12.08 7.51 -0.74
C GLY A 42 -11.23 8.02 0.41
N ILE A 43 -11.29 7.29 1.52
CA ILE A 43 -10.59 7.57 2.78
C ILE A 43 -9.41 6.63 2.97
N ALA A 44 -9.61 5.35 2.67
CA ALA A 44 -8.63 4.30 2.91
C ALA A 44 -8.69 3.24 1.81
N THR A 45 -7.58 2.57 1.57
CA THR A 45 -7.51 1.43 0.66
C THR A 45 -6.63 0.32 1.22
N VAL A 46 -6.97 -0.92 0.92
CA VAL A 46 -6.13 -2.09 1.12
C VAL A 46 -6.19 -2.98 -0.09
N HIS A 47 -5.06 -3.44 -0.61
CA HIS A 47 -5.05 -4.48 -1.64
C HIS A 47 -4.26 -5.72 -1.24
N THR A 48 -4.60 -6.86 -1.84
CA THR A 48 -3.99 -8.15 -1.53
C THR A 48 -2.77 -8.42 -2.40
N HIS A 49 -1.75 -9.05 -1.83
CA HIS A 49 -0.56 -9.54 -2.53
C HIS A 49 -0.50 -11.07 -2.48
N PRO A 50 0.00 -11.74 -3.53
CA PRO A 50 0.17 -13.20 -3.56
C PRO A 50 1.40 -13.71 -2.78
N GLY A 51 2.28 -12.81 -2.33
CA GLY A 51 3.54 -13.17 -1.68
C GLY A 51 3.85 -12.26 -0.50
N ILE A 52 4.88 -11.43 -0.64
CA ILE A 52 5.32 -10.55 0.44
C ILE A 52 4.32 -9.42 0.70
N CYS A 53 4.16 -9.13 1.99
CA CYS A 53 3.28 -8.12 2.54
C CYS A 53 4.05 -6.80 2.72
N LEU A 54 4.67 -6.35 1.63
CA LEU A 54 5.39 -5.08 1.52
C LEU A 54 4.99 -4.42 0.22
N PHE A 55 4.94 -3.08 0.21
CA PHE A 55 4.57 -2.33 -0.97
C PHE A 55 5.62 -2.51 -2.08
N SER A 56 5.17 -2.74 -3.31
CA SER A 56 5.98 -2.60 -4.50
C SER A 56 6.26 -1.11 -4.77
N TYR A 57 7.20 -0.81 -5.67
CA TYR A 57 7.46 0.59 -6.04
C TYR A 57 6.22 1.25 -6.69
N LYS A 58 5.39 0.48 -7.40
CA LYS A 58 4.14 0.99 -8.01
C LYS A 58 3.09 1.30 -6.96
N ASP A 59 3.01 0.48 -5.91
CA ASP A 59 2.10 0.73 -4.80
C ASP A 59 2.49 2.01 -4.05
N LEU A 60 3.79 2.26 -3.88
CA LEU A 60 4.30 3.50 -3.27
C LEU A 60 4.03 4.74 -4.15
N GLU A 61 4.18 4.63 -5.48
CA GLU A 61 3.79 5.70 -6.42
C GLU A 61 2.28 5.99 -6.35
N THR A 62 1.48 4.93 -6.24
CA THR A 62 0.04 5.03 -6.03
C THR A 62 -0.27 5.69 -4.68
N ALA A 63 0.42 5.30 -3.62
CA ALA A 63 0.27 5.90 -2.29
C ALA A 63 0.57 7.41 -2.31
N ASP A 64 1.62 7.86 -3.02
CA ASP A 64 1.90 9.29 -3.19
C ASP A 64 0.70 10.04 -3.82
N SER A 65 0.13 9.49 -4.89
CA SER A 65 -1.05 10.05 -5.56
C SER A 65 -2.28 10.08 -4.64
N LEU A 66 -2.51 9.00 -3.90
CA LEU A 66 -3.64 8.87 -2.98
C LEU A 66 -3.56 9.82 -1.81
N PHE A 67 -2.41 9.93 -1.14
CA PHE A 67 -2.20 10.90 -0.06
C PHE A 67 -2.35 12.34 -0.56
N SER A 68 -1.86 12.63 -1.77
CA SER A 68 -2.05 13.93 -2.42
C SER A 68 -3.53 14.23 -2.71
N SER A 69 -4.34 13.18 -2.93
CA SER A 69 -5.78 13.25 -3.23
C SER A 69 -6.68 13.18 -1.99
N GLY A 70 -6.09 13.09 -0.78
CA GLY A 70 -6.81 13.16 0.49
C GLY A 70 -6.98 11.84 1.23
N TYR A 71 -6.55 10.71 0.68
CA TYR A 71 -6.57 9.43 1.40
C TYR A 71 -5.76 9.52 2.69
N ILE A 72 -6.16 8.75 3.69
CA ILE A 72 -5.55 8.74 5.03
C ILE A 72 -4.73 7.46 5.24
N VAL A 73 -5.17 6.34 4.65
CA VAL A 73 -4.53 5.02 4.81
C VAL A 73 -4.41 4.32 3.46
N VAL A 74 -3.24 3.74 3.20
CA VAL A 74 -2.97 2.86 2.06
C VAL A 74 -2.28 1.63 2.61
N SER A 75 -2.83 0.45 2.37
CA SER A 75 -2.36 -0.80 2.93
C SER A 75 -2.18 -1.88 1.87
N VAL A 76 -1.27 -2.81 2.14
CA VAL A 76 -1.13 -4.08 1.43
C VAL A 76 -1.25 -5.21 2.42
N MET A 77 -1.81 -6.33 2.00
CA MET A 77 -1.94 -7.50 2.88
C MET A 77 -1.79 -8.81 2.13
N ASN A 78 -1.40 -9.86 2.85
CA ASN A 78 -1.62 -11.24 2.45
C ASN A 78 -2.45 -11.94 3.55
N ASN A 79 -2.41 -13.27 3.63
CA ASN A 79 -3.08 -14.03 4.67
C ASN A 79 -2.33 -14.05 6.03
N ASP A 80 -1.08 -13.57 6.07
CA ASP A 80 -0.18 -13.67 7.23
C ASP A 80 0.15 -12.30 7.85
N CYS A 81 0.05 -11.21 7.10
CA CYS A 81 0.23 -9.86 7.62
C CYS A 81 -0.46 -8.75 6.82
N VAL A 82 -0.43 -7.55 7.41
CA VAL A 82 -0.82 -6.28 6.79
C VAL A 82 0.31 -5.26 6.99
N SER A 83 0.70 -4.58 5.91
CA SER A 83 1.56 -3.40 5.96
C SER A 83 0.77 -2.16 5.58
N SER A 84 0.92 -1.07 6.33
CA SER A 84 0.13 0.15 6.18
C SER A 84 1.01 1.39 6.18
N LEU A 85 0.75 2.27 5.22
CA LEU A 85 1.12 3.67 5.25
C LEU A 85 -0.10 4.48 5.69
N TYR A 86 0.07 5.34 6.70
CA TYR A 86 -1.03 6.17 7.19
C TYR A 86 -0.52 7.54 7.64
N ARG A 87 -1.33 8.59 7.45
CA ARG A 87 -0.99 9.94 7.89
C ARG A 87 -1.73 10.33 9.16
N CYS A 88 -1.01 10.90 10.12
CA CYS A 88 -1.55 11.49 11.35
C CYS A 88 -1.75 13.02 11.22
N GLY A 89 -1.85 13.53 9.99
CA GLY A 89 -1.85 14.96 9.69
C GLY A 89 -1.85 15.24 8.19
N VAL A 90 -1.44 16.44 7.80
CA VAL A 90 -1.33 16.82 6.38
C VAL A 90 -0.18 16.06 5.70
N TYR A 91 -0.35 15.72 4.42
CA TYR A 91 0.74 15.10 3.66
C TYR A 91 1.74 16.16 3.20
N THR A 92 2.90 16.20 3.85
CA THR A 92 3.90 17.26 3.67
C THR A 92 4.85 16.98 2.51
N PHE A 93 5.55 18.01 2.03
CA PHE A 93 6.58 17.84 1.00
C PHE A 93 7.74 16.98 1.49
N GLU A 94 8.09 17.08 2.77
CA GLU A 94 9.16 16.30 3.41
C GLU A 94 8.78 14.81 3.45
N ASP A 95 7.55 14.49 3.86
CA ASP A 95 7.04 13.11 3.85
C ASP A 95 7.01 12.56 2.41
N LYS A 96 6.58 13.37 1.43
CA LYS A 96 6.59 13.03 0.01
C LYS A 96 8.00 12.77 -0.53
N SER A 97 8.98 13.57 -0.12
CA SER A 97 10.38 13.40 -0.51
C SER A 97 10.93 12.05 -0.01
N VAL A 98 10.65 11.71 1.24
CA VAL A 98 11.03 10.40 1.80
C VAL A 98 10.33 9.28 1.04
N LEU A 99 9.03 9.39 0.78
CA LEU A 99 8.28 8.36 0.03
C LEU A 99 8.87 8.15 -1.36
N LYS A 100 9.18 9.23 -2.09
CA LYS A 100 9.83 9.18 -3.41
C LYS A 100 11.23 8.55 -3.36
N ASN A 101 12.02 8.84 -2.32
CA ASN A 101 13.29 8.16 -2.13
C ASN A 101 13.10 6.66 -1.90
N THR A 102 12.10 6.28 -1.09
CA THR A 102 11.74 4.88 -0.85
C THR A 102 11.31 4.18 -2.13
N VAL A 103 10.49 4.81 -2.99
CA VAL A 103 10.16 4.30 -4.34
C VAL A 103 11.43 3.94 -5.11
N ASN A 104 12.41 4.84 -5.16
CA ASN A 104 13.66 4.63 -5.88
C ASN A 104 14.51 3.50 -5.29
N LYS A 105 14.53 3.35 -3.96
CA LYS A 105 15.23 2.25 -3.29
C LYS A 105 14.56 0.91 -3.56
N VAL A 106 13.23 0.83 -3.40
CA VAL A 106 12.43 -0.38 -3.64
C VAL A 106 12.55 -0.83 -5.10
N ARG A 107 12.54 0.12 -6.06
CA ARG A 107 12.73 -0.18 -7.48
C ARG A 107 14.09 -0.83 -7.78
N LYS A 108 15.12 -0.49 -7.00
CA LYS A 108 16.50 -0.99 -7.19
C LYS A 108 16.80 -2.26 -6.40
N ALA A 109 15.97 -2.60 -5.42
CA ALA A 109 16.15 -3.79 -4.59
C ALA A 109 16.03 -5.04 -5.46
N LYS A 110 16.99 -5.96 -5.32
CA LYS A 110 17.06 -7.22 -6.05
C LYS A 110 16.75 -8.42 -5.16
N THR A 111 16.84 -8.25 -3.84
CA THR A 111 16.61 -9.32 -2.87
C THR A 111 15.55 -8.93 -1.85
N VAL A 112 14.92 -9.94 -1.24
CA VAL A 112 13.95 -9.74 -0.16
C VAL A 112 14.62 -9.10 1.07
N GLU A 113 15.88 -9.44 1.35
CA GLU A 113 16.64 -8.86 2.45
C GLU A 113 16.89 -7.36 2.28
N GLU A 114 17.26 -6.93 1.06
CA GLU A 114 17.39 -5.50 0.73
C GLU A 114 16.07 -4.77 0.94
N LEU A 115 14.96 -5.39 0.50
CA LEU A 115 13.63 -4.82 0.66
C LEU A 115 13.24 -4.68 2.13
N LEU A 116 13.45 -5.73 2.94
CA LEU A 116 13.21 -5.71 4.38
C LEU A 116 14.03 -4.62 5.06
N ASN A 117 15.30 -4.47 4.68
CA ASN A 117 16.16 -3.43 5.24
C ASN A 117 15.68 -2.02 4.87
N ILE A 118 15.14 -1.80 3.67
CA ILE A 118 14.55 -0.52 3.27
C ILE A 118 13.38 -0.17 4.19
N TYR A 119 12.44 -1.10 4.42
CA TYR A 119 11.26 -0.85 5.24
C TYR A 119 11.57 -0.76 6.73
N LYS A 120 12.52 -1.56 7.24
CA LYS A 120 12.96 -1.51 8.64
C LYS A 120 13.53 -0.13 9.01
N ASN A 121 14.20 0.52 8.07
CA ASN A 121 14.80 1.85 8.25
C ASN A 121 13.90 2.98 7.73
N LEU A 122 12.64 2.70 7.37
CA LEU A 122 11.73 3.70 6.83
C LEU A 122 11.19 4.58 7.96
N ILE A 123 11.65 5.82 8.01
CA ILE A 123 11.21 6.82 8.97
C ILE A 123 10.80 8.07 8.22
N PHE A 124 9.60 8.54 8.49
CA PHE A 124 9.06 9.79 7.96
C PHE A 124 9.19 10.89 9.01
N PRO A 125 9.61 12.11 8.61
CA PRO A 125 9.91 13.19 9.53
C PRO A 125 8.67 13.76 10.21
N ASN A 126 7.52 13.78 9.51
CA ASN A 126 6.32 14.47 9.97
C ASN A 126 5.19 13.48 10.24
N TYR A 127 4.15 13.50 9.40
CA TYR A 127 2.85 12.93 9.71
C TYR A 127 2.61 11.57 9.07
N LEU A 128 3.32 11.24 7.99
CA LEU A 128 3.23 9.90 7.41
C LEU A 128 3.92 8.88 8.33
N LYS A 129 3.38 7.67 8.43
CA LYS A 129 3.93 6.57 9.22
C LYS A 129 3.80 5.27 8.44
N PHE A 130 4.71 4.34 8.70
CA PHE A 130 4.71 2.99 8.16
C PHE A 130 4.66 1.99 9.32
N ILE A 131 3.87 0.93 9.16
CA ILE A 131 3.80 -0.16 10.13
C ILE A 131 3.42 -1.47 9.46
N THR A 132 3.87 -2.59 10.04
CA THR A 132 3.50 -3.94 9.63
C THR A 132 3.01 -4.72 10.85
N TYR A 133 1.92 -5.48 10.69
CA TYR A 133 1.33 -6.34 11.72
C TYR A 133 1.08 -7.73 11.18
N SER A 134 1.42 -8.77 11.95
CA SER A 134 0.99 -10.15 11.67
C SER A 134 -0.49 -10.34 12.01
N ILE A 135 -1.17 -11.20 11.26
CA ILE A 135 -2.60 -11.53 11.43
C ILE A 135 -2.84 -13.04 11.57
#